data_AF-A0A7C5RES7-F1
#
_entry.id   AF-A0A7C5RES7-F1
#
_cell.length_a   1.000
_cell.length_b   1.000
_cell.length_c   1.000
_cell.angle_alpha   90.00
_cell.angle_beta   90.00
_cell.angle_gamma   90.00
#
_symmetry.space_group_name_H-M   'P 1'
#
loop_
_entity.id
_entity.type
_entity.pdbx_description
1 polymer ?
#
loop_
_entity_poly.entity_id
_entity_poly.type
_entity_poly.pdbx_seq_one_letter_code
_entity_poly.pdbx_strand_id
1 'polypeptide(L)'
;EALWGLSAYGEGEEVVLVFSDGTLEEEVRVPRVELLEALRRLEEGVGEEPPKEAEDEPNLEPDYLTAHVQGDEGPLALRRILFPGARDLLEFTLPSGSVYEFGFQEVRELLKPILL
;
A
#
# COMPACT_ATOMS: atom_id res chain seq x y z
N GLU A 1 8.75 -16.77 -2.83
CA GLU A 1 9.64 -16.01 -3.72
C GLU A 1 9.73 -14.59 -3.20
N ALA A 2 10.85 -13.88 -3.39
CA ALA A 2 10.87 -12.45 -3.10
C ALA A 2 9.83 -11.75 -3.98
N LEU A 3 9.07 -10.82 -3.43
CA LEU A 3 8.14 -10.01 -4.20
C LEU A 3 8.97 -9.16 -5.16
N TRP A 4 8.96 -9.50 -6.45
CA TRP A 4 9.77 -8.75 -7.41
C TRP A 4 9.31 -7.29 -7.42
N GLY A 5 10.25 -6.36 -7.20
CA GLY A 5 9.98 -4.92 -7.14
C GLY A 5 9.64 -4.34 -5.77
N LEU A 6 9.58 -5.15 -4.70
CA LEU A 6 9.47 -4.65 -3.32
C LEU A 6 10.38 -5.44 -2.37
N SER A 7 11.19 -4.72 -1.61
CA SER A 7 11.88 -5.26 -0.44
C SER A 7 11.72 -4.33 0.76
N ALA A 8 11.96 -4.85 1.96
CA ALA A 8 11.82 -4.08 3.17
C ALA A 8 12.79 -4.55 4.25
N TYR A 9 13.20 -3.63 5.11
CA TYR A 9 13.98 -3.92 6.32
C TYR A 9 13.63 -2.95 7.44
N GLY A 10 13.82 -3.39 8.68
CA GLY A 10 13.57 -2.55 9.87
C GLY A 10 14.80 -1.75 10.25
N GLU A 11 14.60 -0.48 10.63
CA GLU A 11 15.63 0.42 11.14
C GLU A 11 15.09 1.13 12.38
N GLY A 12 15.41 0.62 13.57
CA GLY A 12 14.85 1.15 14.83
C GLY A 12 13.32 1.04 14.87
N GLU A 13 12.64 2.17 15.07
CA GLU A 13 11.17 2.29 15.09
C GLU A 13 10.57 2.45 13.68
N GLU A 14 11.40 2.46 12.65
CA GLU A 14 10.99 2.66 11.25
C GLU A 14 11.14 1.38 10.43
N VAL A 15 10.52 1.43 9.25
CA VAL A 15 10.67 0.45 8.18
C VAL A 15 11.08 1.20 6.93
N VAL A 16 12.12 0.71 6.28
CA VAL A 16 12.54 1.18 4.97
C VAL A 16 11.93 0.26 3.92
N LEU A 17 11.08 0.82 3.07
CA LEU A 17 10.50 0.15 1.90
C LEU A 17 11.33 0.54 0.68
N VAL A 18 11.82 -0.45 -0.07
CA VAL A 18 12.58 -0.25 -1.31
C VAL A 18 11.77 -0.78 -2.48
N PHE A 19 11.38 0.11 -3.38
CA PHE A 19 10.61 -0.17 -4.57
C PHE A 19 11.51 -0.19 -5.80
N SER A 20 11.24 -1.07 -6.76
CA SER A 20 11.99 -1.13 -8.01
C SER A 20 11.13 -1.57 -9.19
N ASP A 21 11.35 -0.94 -10.34
CA ASP A 21 10.80 -1.34 -11.64
C ASP A 21 11.83 -2.09 -12.51
N GLY A 22 13.00 -2.40 -11.95
CA GLY A 22 14.14 -3.01 -12.65
C GLY A 22 15.07 -2.02 -13.36
N THR A 23 14.74 -0.72 -13.37
CA THR A 23 15.59 0.36 -13.90
C THR A 23 16.02 1.32 -12.80
N LEU A 24 15.10 1.66 -11.90
CA LEU A 24 15.34 2.54 -10.75
C LEU A 24 14.97 1.84 -9.45
N GLU A 25 15.54 2.35 -8.36
CA GLU A 25 15.18 1.99 -6.99
C GLU A 25 14.77 3.27 -6.25
N GLU A 26 13.67 3.18 -5.50
CA GLU A 26 13.16 4.26 -4.66
C GLU A 26 13.00 3.76 -3.22
N GLU A 27 13.56 4.50 -2.27
CA GLU A 27 13.42 4.20 -0.84
C GLU A 27 12.38 5.14 -0.21
N VAL A 28 11.54 4.59 0.65
CA VAL A 28 10.62 5.36 1.50
C VAL A 28 10.75 4.89 2.94
N ARG A 29 10.98 5.82 3.86
CA ARG A 29 11.02 5.56 5.30
C ARG A 29 9.68 5.89 5.93
N VAL A 30 9.14 4.95 6.69
CA VAL A 30 7.87 5.13 7.41
C VAL A 30 7.93 4.57 8.83
N PRO A 31 7.18 5.16 9.78
CA PRO A 31 7.05 4.62 11.13
C PRO A 31 6.43 3.21 11.08
N ARG A 32 7.06 2.26 11.78
CA ARG A 32 6.63 0.84 11.81
C ARG A 32 5.20 0.70 12.29
N VAL A 33 4.84 1.43 13.35
CA VAL A 33 3.53 1.35 13.99
C VAL A 33 2.44 1.89 13.06
N GLU A 34 2.70 3.01 12.38
CA GLU A 34 1.74 3.59 11.44
C GLU A 34 1.52 2.69 10.22
N LEU A 35 2.58 2.12 9.65
CA LEU A 35 2.47 1.18 8.53
C LEU A 35 1.68 -0.08 8.93
N LEU A 36 1.95 -0.64 10.11
CA LEU A 36 1.20 -1.79 10.62
C LEU A 36 -0.29 -1.45 10.83
N GLU A 37 -0.60 -0.31 11.42
CA GLU A 37 -1.98 0.11 11.64
C GLU A 37 -2.72 0.35 10.32
N ALA A 38 -2.09 1.00 9.34
CA ALA A 38 -2.67 1.25 8.03
C ALA A 38 -3.00 -0.07 7.31
N LEU A 39 -2.07 -1.03 7.28
CA LEU A 39 -2.31 -2.34 6.69
C LEU A 39 -3.42 -3.12 7.40
N ARG A 40 -3.49 -3.04 8.73
CA ARG A 40 -4.58 -3.66 9.51
C ARG A 40 -5.94 -3.05 9.17
N ARG A 41 -6.01 -1.72 9.09
CA ARG A 41 -7.24 -1.00 8.70
C ARG A 41 -7.71 -1.42 7.31
N LEU A 42 -6.81 -1.48 6.34
CA LEU A 42 -7.13 -1.95 4.98
C LEU A 42 -7.59 -3.42 4.94
N GLU A 43 -7.01 -4.28 5.79
CA GLU A 43 -7.48 -5.67 5.93
C GLU A 43 -8.90 -5.74 6.49
N GLU A 44 -9.18 -4.97 7.54
CA GLU A 44 -10.48 -4.89 8.23
C GLU A 44 -11.58 -4.19 7.40
N GLY A 45 -11.25 -3.70 6.20
CA GLY A 45 -12.19 -2.98 5.34
C GLY A 45 -12.42 -1.54 5.78
N VAL A 46 -11.51 -0.97 6.56
CA VAL A 46 -11.59 0.39 7.11
C VAL A 46 -10.62 1.29 6.37
N GLY A 47 -11.13 2.19 5.55
CA GLY A 47 -10.32 3.15 4.80
C GLY A 47 -11.17 4.28 4.26
N GLU A 48 -10.53 5.21 3.56
CA GLU A 48 -11.22 6.21 2.75
C GLU A 48 -11.76 5.52 1.48
N GLU A 49 -13.07 5.57 1.30
CA GLU A 49 -13.75 5.08 0.09
C GLU A 49 -13.71 6.17 -1.00
N PRO A 50 -13.78 5.78 -2.29
CA PRO A 50 -14.01 6.74 -3.37
C PRO A 50 -15.25 7.59 -3.09
N PRO A 51 -15.26 8.88 -3.47
CA PRO A 51 -16.48 9.68 -3.43
C PRO A 51 -17.57 8.98 -4.27
N LYS A 52 -18.75 8.81 -3.68
CA LYS A 52 -19.89 8.23 -4.40
C LYS A 52 -20.30 9.18 -5.52
N GLU A 53 -20.21 8.74 -6.77
CA GLU A 53 -20.76 9.48 -7.89
C GLU A 53 -22.26 9.66 -7.70
N ALA A 54 -22.78 10.84 -8.04
CA ALA A 54 -24.21 11.12 -7.95
C ALA A 54 -24.94 10.17 -8.91
N GLU A 55 -25.90 9.44 -8.34
CA GLU A 55 -26.69 8.36 -8.95
C GLU A 55 -27.15 8.67 -10.39
N ASP A 56 -26.51 8.08 -11.41
CA ASP A 56 -27.14 7.87 -12.73
C ASP A 56 -26.43 6.82 -13.62
N GLU A 57 -25.21 6.36 -13.29
CA GLU A 57 -24.53 5.26 -14.01
C GLU A 57 -24.10 4.14 -13.05
N PRO A 58 -24.05 2.86 -13.51
CA PRO A 58 -23.47 1.81 -12.70
C PRO A 58 -22.00 2.16 -12.43
N ASN A 59 -21.61 2.20 -11.16
CA ASN A 59 -20.23 2.44 -10.77
C ASN A 59 -19.37 1.29 -11.34
N LEU A 60 -18.68 1.54 -12.46
CA LEU A 60 -17.78 0.58 -13.11
C LEU A 60 -16.36 0.67 -12.53
N GLU A 61 -16.10 1.65 -11.67
CA GLU A 61 -14.82 1.82 -11.00
C GLU A 61 -14.61 0.74 -9.92
N PRO A 62 -13.38 0.24 -9.75
CA PRO A 62 -13.08 -0.73 -8.72
C PRO A 62 -13.32 -0.13 -7.34
N ASP A 63 -13.95 -0.89 -6.44
CA ASP A 63 -14.02 -0.49 -5.03
C ASP A 63 -12.60 -0.47 -4.47
N TYR A 64 -12.22 0.63 -3.83
CA TYR A 64 -10.93 0.71 -3.17
C TYR A 64 -11.04 1.36 -1.80
N LEU A 65 -10.09 1.00 -0.94
CA LEU A 65 -9.89 1.60 0.36
C LEU A 65 -8.52 2.24 0.41
N THR A 66 -8.45 3.49 0.84
CA THR A 66 -7.20 4.22 0.98
C THR A 66 -6.84 4.41 2.46
N ALA A 67 -5.57 4.24 2.78
CA ALA A 67 -4.95 4.61 4.04
C ALA A 67 -3.67 5.40 3.75
N HIS A 68 -3.35 6.36 4.62
CA HIS A 68 -2.15 7.18 4.49
C HIS A 68 -1.21 6.91 5.66
N VAL A 69 0.08 6.84 5.37
CA VAL A 69 1.16 6.69 6.35
C VAL A 69 2.09 7.90 6.21
N GLN A 70 2.40 8.57 7.31
CA GLN A 70 3.30 9.72 7.26
C GLN A 70 4.75 9.22 7.26
N GLY A 71 5.45 9.37 6.15
CA GLY A 71 6.90 9.11 6.06
C GLY A 71 7.74 10.37 6.25
N ASP A 72 9.06 10.17 6.29
CA ASP A 72 10.05 11.25 6.41
C ASP A 72 10.06 12.17 5.18
N GLU A 73 9.99 11.57 3.98
CA GLU A 73 10.01 12.29 2.72
C GLU A 73 8.64 12.82 2.29
N GLY A 74 7.57 12.43 2.99
CA GLY A 74 6.19 12.81 2.68
C GLY A 74 5.19 11.68 2.94
N PRO A 75 3.90 11.89 2.62
CA PRO A 75 2.88 10.87 2.80
C PRO A 75 3.05 9.73 1.79
N LEU A 76 2.97 8.50 2.29
CA LEU A 76 2.82 7.28 1.50
C LEU A 76 1.32 6.92 1.49
N ALA A 77 0.71 6.88 0.31
CA ALA A 77 -0.67 6.42 0.18
C ALA A 77 -0.71 4.92 -0.15
N LEU A 78 -1.53 4.18 0.60
CA LEU A 78 -1.79 2.77 0.43
C LEU A 78 -3.23 2.60 -0.04
N ARG A 79 -3.43 2.03 -1.23
CA ARG A 79 -4.76 1.79 -1.78
C ARG A 79 -4.97 0.30 -2.03
N ARG A 80 -5.89 -0.31 -1.27
CA ARG A 80 -6.31 -1.70 -1.49
C ARG A 80 -7.43 -1.70 -2.52
N ILE A 81 -7.19 -2.37 -3.65
CA ILE A 81 -8.12 -2.41 -4.79
C ILE A 81 -8.85 -3.75 -4.75
N LEU A 82 -10.17 -3.71 -4.61
CA LEU A 82 -11.07 -4.85 -4.50
C LEU A 82 -12.01 -4.88 -5.69
N PHE A 83 -11.73 -5.74 -6.66
CA PHE A 83 -12.63 -5.95 -7.79
C PHE A 83 -13.16 -7.38 -7.83
N PRO A 84 -14.49 -7.60 -7.91
CA PRO A 84 -15.07 -8.94 -7.99
C PRO A 84 -14.46 -9.76 -9.15
N GLY A 85 -13.81 -10.86 -8.83
CA GLY A 85 -13.17 -11.74 -9.82
C GLY A 85 -11.77 -11.33 -10.27
N ALA A 86 -11.21 -10.23 -9.73
CA ALA A 86 -9.80 -9.87 -9.91
C ALA A 86 -8.93 -10.24 -8.71
N ARG A 87 -7.63 -10.00 -8.84
CA ARG A 87 -6.68 -10.15 -7.72
C ARG A 87 -6.88 -9.03 -6.71
N ASP A 88 -6.68 -9.36 -5.43
CA ASP A 88 -6.63 -8.40 -4.32
C ASP A 88 -5.26 -7.69 -4.34
N LEU A 89 -5.27 -6.42 -4.74
CA LEU A 89 -4.06 -5.65 -4.98
C LEU A 89 -3.88 -4.57 -3.92
N LEU A 90 -2.62 -4.26 -3.63
CA LEU A 90 -2.19 -3.11 -2.87
C LEU A 90 -1.33 -2.22 -3.76
N GLU A 91 -1.82 -1.02 -3.98
CA GLU A 91 -1.09 0.05 -4.64
C GLU A 91 -0.42 0.95 -3.59
N PHE A 92 0.82 1.32 -3.89
CA PHE A 92 1.61 2.31 -3.17
C PHE A 92 1.79 3.53 -4.05
N THR A 93 1.35 4.70 -3.60
CA THR A 93 1.74 5.99 -4.19
C THR A 93 2.81 6.63 -3.30
N LEU A 94 4.02 6.73 -3.82
CA LEU A 94 5.19 7.26 -3.12
C LEU A 94 5.14 8.79 -3.05
N PRO A 95 5.91 9.42 -2.14
CA PRO A 95 6.04 10.88 -2.11
C PRO A 95 6.55 11.51 -3.42
N SER A 96 7.30 10.74 -4.22
CA SER A 96 7.77 11.14 -5.56
C SER A 96 6.62 11.23 -6.59
N GLY A 97 5.47 10.64 -6.31
CA GLY A 97 4.37 10.44 -7.25
C GLY A 97 4.45 9.13 -8.04
N SER A 98 5.51 8.33 -7.86
CA SER A 98 5.61 6.99 -8.43
C SER A 98 4.54 6.07 -7.84
N VAL A 99 4.06 5.11 -8.65
CA VAL A 99 3.03 4.15 -8.28
C VAL A 99 3.52 2.73 -8.49
N TYR A 100 3.36 1.88 -7.48
CA TYR A 100 3.72 0.46 -7.54
C TYR A 100 2.56 -0.41 -7.05
N GLU A 101 2.32 -1.54 -7.70
CA GLU A 101 1.21 -2.44 -7.40
C GLU A 101 1.69 -3.86 -7.11
N PHE A 102 1.17 -4.45 -6.03
CA PHE A 102 1.52 -5.80 -5.60
C PHE A 102 0.29 -6.55 -5.07
N GLY A 103 0.37 -7.87 -4.90
CA GLY A 103 -0.70 -8.61 -4.22
C GLY A 103 -0.77 -8.22 -2.74
N PHE A 104 -1.97 -7.87 -2.26
CA PHE A 104 -2.15 -7.40 -0.87
C PHE A 104 -1.65 -8.41 0.16
N GLN A 105 -1.98 -9.69 0.00
CA GLN A 105 -1.51 -10.74 0.91
C GLN A 105 -0.01 -11.00 0.80
N GLU A 106 0.57 -10.85 -0.39
CA GLU A 106 2.00 -11.09 -0.61
C GLU A 106 2.84 -10.02 0.08
N VAL A 107 2.41 -8.75 0.00
CA VAL A 107 3.01 -7.65 0.76
C VAL A 107 2.90 -7.89 2.26
N ARG A 108 1.73 -8.32 2.75
CA ARG A 108 1.56 -8.58 4.18
C ARG A 108 2.48 -9.67 4.68
N GLU A 109 2.61 -10.78 3.97
CA GLU A 109 3.53 -11.85 4.35
C GLU A 109 5.00 -11.42 4.25
N LEU A 110 5.36 -10.56 3.28
CA LEU A 110 6.70 -9.95 3.19
C LEU A 110 7.01 -9.07 4.40
N LEU A 111 6.08 -8.22 4.84
CA LEU A 111 6.29 -7.23 5.89
C LEU A 111 6.09 -7.78 7.31
N LYS A 112 5.34 -8.86 7.46
CA LYS A 112 5.05 -9.52 8.74
C LYS A 112 6.26 -9.71 9.67
N PRO A 113 7.43 -10.23 9.22
CA PRO A 113 8.59 -10.41 10.10
C PRO A 113 9.28 -9.11 10.52
N ILE A 114 8.92 -7.97 9.92
CA ILE A 114 9.49 -6.65 10.19
C ILE A 114 8.56 -5.85 11.11
N LEU A 115 7.25 -5.98 10.89
CA LEU A 115 6.22 -5.23 11.60
C LEU A 115 5.80 -5.86 12.95
N LEU A 116 6.01 -7.17 13.14
CA LEU A 116 5.63 -7.93 14.35
C LEU A 116 6.85 -8.51 15.05
#